data_AF-V6I3S8-F1
#
_entry.id   AF-V6I3S8-F1
#
_cell.length_a   1.000
_cell.length_b   1.000
_cell.length_c   1.000
_cell.angle_alpha   90.00
_cell.angle_beta   90.00
_cell.angle_gamma   90.00
#
_symmetry.space_group_name_H-M   'P 1'
#
loop_
_entity.id
_entity.type
_entity.pdbx_description
1 polymer ?
#
loop_
_entity_poly.entity_id
_entity_poly.type
_entity_poly.pdbx_seq_one_letter_code
_entity_poly.pdbx_strand_id
1 'polypeptide(L)' 'MELENISVRELAKITKLSPTSIQELKSGKKDNPTFLSLLKIVEALGGAIVFKKGNKELVHVP' A
#
# COMPACT_ATOMS: atom_id res chain seq x y z
N MET A 1 -3.55 -2.69 -8.60
CA MET A 1 -4.64 -1.81 -9.12
C MET A 1 -5.41 -2.49 -10.23
N GLU A 2 -4.77 -2.86 -11.34
CA GLU A 2 -5.46 -3.55 -12.44
C GLU A 2 -5.91 -4.97 -12.06
N LEU A 3 -5.14 -5.67 -11.22
CA LEU A 3 -5.55 -6.95 -10.59
C LEU A 3 -6.69 -6.82 -9.58
N GLU A 4 -6.83 -5.64 -8.96
CA GLU A 4 -7.81 -5.34 -7.90
C GLU A 4 -8.99 -4.50 -8.44
N ASN A 5 -8.99 -4.22 -9.75
CA ASN A 5 -9.93 -3.38 -10.49
C ASN A 5 -10.29 -2.02 -9.82
N ILE A 6 -9.34 -1.44 -9.06
CA ILE A 6 -9.53 -0.19 -8.33
C ILE A 6 -8.85 0.99 -9.04
N SER A 7 -9.58 2.10 -9.21
CA SER A 7 -9.02 3.33 -9.77
C SER A 7 -8.14 4.08 -8.77
N VAL A 8 -7.22 4.91 -9.26
CA VAL A 8 -6.38 5.80 -8.42
C VAL A 8 -7.24 6.72 -7.55
N ARG A 9 -8.40 7.16 -8.06
CA ARG A 9 -9.32 8.04 -7.33
C ARG A 9 -10.03 7.31 -6.19
N GLU A 10 -10.43 6.06 -6.40
CA GLU A 10 -11.03 5.25 -5.34
C GLU A 10 -10.00 4.91 -4.27
N LEU A 11 -8.79 4.51 -4.67
CA LEU A 11 -7.74 4.22 -3.69
C LEU A 11 -7.36 5.46 -2.87
N ALA A 12 -7.35 6.65 -3.46
CA ALA A 12 -7.15 7.90 -2.73
C ALA A 12 -8.21 8.14 -1.65
N LYS A 13 -9.48 7.83 -1.94
CA LYS A 13 -10.57 7.96 -0.97
C LYS A 13 -10.41 6.99 0.20
N ILE A 14 -10.04 5.74 -0.08
CA ILE A 14 -9.88 4.69 0.93
C ILE A 14 -8.67 4.99 1.83
N THR A 15 -7.51 5.27 1.22
CA THR A 15 -6.23 5.44 1.94
C THR A 15 -6.05 6.83 2.56
N LYS A 16 -6.89 7.80 2.18
CA LYS A 16 -6.73 9.24 2.49
C LYS A 16 -5.38 9.82 2.01
N LEU A 17 -4.76 9.20 1.01
CA LEU A 17 -3.57 9.71 0.34
C LEU A 17 -3.96 10.58 -0.86
N SER A 18 -3.08 11.49 -1.28
CA SER A 18 -3.36 12.27 -2.49
C SER A 18 -3.32 11.37 -3.74
N PRO A 19 -4.19 11.61 -4.75
CA PRO A 19 -4.13 10.90 -6.02
C PRO A 19 -2.74 10.97 -6.67
N THR A 20 -2.06 12.12 -6.53
CA THR A 20 -0.69 12.31 -7.03
C THR A 20 0.29 11.36 -6.34
N SER A 21 0.25 11.24 -5.01
CA SER A 21 1.14 10.33 -4.28
C SER A 21 0.94 8.88 -4.72
N ILE A 22 -0.31 8.47 -4.92
CA ILE A 22 -0.65 7.13 -5.39
C ILE A 22 -0.17 6.92 -6.83
N GLN A 23 -0.33 7.93 -7.70
CA GLN A 23 0.12 7.87 -9.09
C GLN A 23 1.66 7.79 -9.19
N GLU A 24 2.38 8.54 -8.36
CA GLU A 24 3.84 8.49 -8.29
C GLU A 24 4.33 7.13 -7.80
N LEU A 25 3.64 6.52 -6.84
CA LEU A 25 3.93 5.15 -6.39
C LEU A 25 3.63 4.13 -7.49
N LYS A 26 2.48 4.22 -8.16
CA LYS A 26 2.12 3.35 -9.29
C LYS A 26 3.16 3.43 -10.42
N SER A 27 3.65 4.63 -10.71
CA SER A 27 4.61 4.87 -11.80
C SER A 27 6.07 4.65 -11.42
N GLY A 28 6.37 4.29 -10.17
CA GLY A 28 7.74 4.14 -9.68
C GLY A 28 8.53 5.45 -9.55
N LYS A 29 7.87 6.61 -9.68
CA LYS A 29 8.50 7.93 -9.51
C LYS A 29 8.74 8.30 -8.04
N LYS A 30 8.04 7.64 -7.13
CA LYS A 30 8.26 7.75 -5.68
C LYS A 30 8.98 6.52 -5.19
N ASP A 31 10.27 6.68 -5.00
CA ASP A 31 11.25 5.70 -4.52
C ASP A 31 11.30 5.59 -2.99
N ASN A 32 10.81 6.60 -2.26
CA ASN A 32 10.81 6.61 -0.80
C ASN A 32 9.42 6.89 -0.17
N PRO A 33 8.45 5.95 -0.28
CA PRO A 33 7.21 6.04 0.50
C PRO A 33 7.50 5.90 2.00
N THR A 34 6.72 6.63 2.82
CA THR A 34 6.71 6.33 4.25
C THR A 34 6.08 4.96 4.49
N PHE A 35 6.52 4.26 5.53
CA PHE A 35 5.94 2.98 5.93
C PHE A 35 4.42 3.07 6.12
N LEU A 36 3.93 4.16 6.72
CA LEU A 36 2.49 4.41 6.89
C LEU A 36 1.74 4.52 5.55
N SER A 37 2.35 5.14 4.53
CA SER A 37 1.73 5.24 3.21
C SER A 37 1.67 3.88 2.52
N LEU A 38 2.75 3.10 2.65
CA LEU A 38 2.81 1.74 2.13
C LEU A 38 1.75 0.85 2.81
N LEU A 39 1.67 0.90 4.14
CA LEU A 39 0.72 0.12 4.93
C LEU A 39 -0.73 0.39 4.49
N LYS A 40 -1.13 1.66 4.44
CA LYS A 40 -2.47 2.07 4.00
C LYS A 40 -2.83 1.54 2.61
N ILE A 41 -1.87 1.51 1.69
CA ILE A 41 -2.10 1.01 0.34
C ILE A 41 -2.25 -0.51 0.36
N VAL A 42 -1.40 -1.22 1.10
CA VAL A 42 -1.48 -2.68 1.22
C VAL A 42 -2.79 -3.12 1.87
N GLU A 43 -3.18 -2.49 2.98
CA GLU A 43 -4.48 -2.66 3.66
C GLU A 43 -5.66 -2.45 2.68
N ALA A 44 -5.64 -1.34 1.95
CA ALA A 44 -6.73 -0.97 1.02
C ALA A 44 -6.86 -1.92 -0.18
N LEU A 45 -5.83 -2.72 -0.45
CA LEU A 45 -5.82 -3.77 -1.48
C LEU A 45 -6.03 -5.17 -0.86
N GLY A 46 -6.46 -5.26 0.41
CA GLY A 46 -6.72 -6.52 1.10
C GLY A 46 -5.46 -7.34 1.43
N GLY A 47 -4.28 -6.75 1.30
CA GLY A 47 -3.02 -7.36 1.73
C GLY A 47 -2.69 -7.05 3.19
N ALA A 48 -1.65 -7.68 3.70
CA ALA A 48 -1.07 -7.40 5.01
C ALA A 48 0.45 -7.41 4.94
N ILE A 49 1.12 -6.68 5.84
CA ILE A 49 2.58 -6.70 5.96
C ILE A 49 2.97 -7.63 7.10
N VAL A 50 3.75 -8.68 6.79
CA VAL A 50 4.20 -9.67 7.76
C VAL A 50 5.71 -9.62 7.93
N PHE A 51 6.15 -9.39 9.16
CA PHE A 51 7.56 -9.50 9.53
C PHE A 51 7.85 -10.92 10.02
N LYS A 52 8.73 -11.64 9.30
CA LYS A 52 9.14 -13.00 9.64
C LYS A 52 10.64 -13.06 9.96
N LYS A 53 11.01 -13.90 10.92
CA LYS A 53 12.40 -14.30 11.18
C LYS A 53 12.50 -15.81 10.97
N GLY A 54 13.13 -16.22 9.87
CA GLY A 54 13.04 -17.59 9.39
C GLY A 54 11.56 -17.95 9.10
N ASN A 55 11.10 -19.08 9.64
CA ASN A 55 9.71 -19.52 9.50
C ASN A 55 8.78 -18.97 10.59
N LYS A 56 9.30 -18.17 11.53
CA LYS A 56 8.52 -17.61 12.62
C LYS A 56 7.98 -16.23 12.24
N GLU A 57 6.66 -16.09 12.27
CA GLU A 57 6.00 -14.80 12.21
C GLU A 57 6.22 -14.04 13.52
N LEU A 58 6.70 -12.80 13.40
CA LEU A 58 7.00 -11.93 14.53
C LEU A 58 5.91 -10.89 14.74
N VAL A 59 5.47 -10.26 13.66
CA VAL A 59 4.48 -9.19 13.67
C VAL A 59 3.65 -9.27 12.40
N HIS A 60 2.34 -9.23 12.59
CA HIS A 60 1.35 -9.01 11.55
C HIS A 60 0.85 -7.57 11.67
N VAL A 61 1.10 -6.75 10.65
CA VAL A 61 0.47 -5.44 10.56
C VAL A 61 -0.68 -5.58 9.57
N PRO A 62 -1.94 -5.48 10.04
CA PRO A 62 -3.10 -5.49 9.15
C PRO A 62 -2.92 -4.45 8.06
#